data_AF-A0A450Y8R5-F1
#
_entry.id   AF-A0A450Y8R5-F1
#
_cell.length_a   1.000
_cell.length_b   1.000
_cell.length_c   1.000
_cell.angle_alpha   90.00
_cell.angle_beta   90.00
_cell.angle_gamma   90.00
#
_symmetry.space_group_name_H-M   'P 1'
#
loop_
_entity.id
_entity.type
_entity.pdbx_description
1 polymer ?
#
loop_
_entity_poly.entity_id
_entity_poly.type
_entity_poly.pdbx_seq_one_letter_code
_entity_poly.pdbx_strand_id
1 'polypeptide(L)' 'PYEKLVGDLSGACSRRINIRHRLVYQVYEEERVVKIIRLWTHYE' A
#
# COMPACT_ATOMS: atom_id res chain seq x y z
N PRO A 1 10.02 -4.57 4.78
CA PRO A 1 10.71 -3.60 3.88
C PRO A 1 9.73 -2.53 3.42
N TYR A 2 9.98 -1.28 3.80
CA TYR A 2 9.20 -0.11 3.40
C TYR A 2 9.97 0.59 2.28
N GLU A 3 9.45 0.52 1.06
CA GLU A 3 10.01 1.21 -0.10
C GLU A 3 9.07 2.36 -0.47
N LYS A 4 9.55 3.60 -0.39
CA LYS A 4 8.84 4.76 -0.92
C LYS A 4 8.94 4.70 -2.45
N LEU A 5 7.81 4.53 -3.13
CA LEU A 5 7.73 4.63 -4.60
C LEU A 5 7.75 6.11 -4.99
N VAL A 6 8.60 6.49 -5.96
CA VAL A 6 8.80 7.87 -6.42
C VAL A 6 8.08 8.08 -7.77
N GLY A 7 7.20 9.07 -7.88
CA GLY A 7 6.38 9.38 -9.07
C GLY A 7 4.93 9.80 -8.72
N ASP A 8 3.97 9.62 -9.63
CA ASP A 8 2.51 9.87 -9.43
C ASP A 8 1.87 9.01 -8.31
N LEU A 9 2.60 8.00 -7.82
CA LEU A 9 2.25 7.15 -6.69
C LEU A 9 3.00 7.52 -5.40
N SER A 10 3.55 8.74 -5.32
CA SER A 10 4.24 9.26 -4.15
C SER A 10 3.33 9.16 -2.91
N GLY A 11 3.70 8.29 -1.98
CA GLY A 11 2.94 8.00 -0.74
C GLY A 11 2.20 6.66 -0.74
N ALA A 12 2.17 5.93 -1.86
CA ALA A 12 1.68 4.56 -1.86
C ALA A 12 2.68 3.63 -1.17
N CYS A 13 2.25 3.03 -0.08
CA CYS A 13 2.96 2.09 0.76
C CYS A 13 2.46 0.66 0.49
N SER A 14 3.36 -0.31 0.59
CA SER A 14 3.04 -1.73 0.50
C SER A 14 3.31 -2.42 1.82
N ARG A 15 2.31 -3.11 2.38
CA ARG A 15 2.44 -3.85 3.63
C ARG A 15 1.96 -5.28 3.46
N ARG A 16 2.79 -6.23 3.87
CA ARG A 16 2.41 -7.64 3.92
C ARG A 16 1.46 -7.85 5.10
N ILE A 17 0.26 -8.37 4.84
CA ILE A 17 -0.71 -8.72 5.89
C ILE A 17 -0.44 -10.14 6.40
N ASN A 18 -0.15 -11.07 5.49
CA ASN A 18 0.25 -12.45 5.82
C ASN A 18 1.18 -13.00 4.71
N ILE A 19 1.63 -14.25 4.81
CA ILE A 19 2.60 -14.82 3.85
C ILE A 19 2.11 -14.77 2.39
N ARG A 20 0.79 -14.75 2.16
CA ARG A 20 0.14 -14.74 0.84
C ARG A 20 -0.41 -13.38 0.42
N HIS A 21 -0.68 -12.46 1.35
CA HIS A 21 -1.42 -11.23 1.05
C HIS A 21 -0.58 -9.97 1.26
N ARG A 22 -0.66 -9.05 0.31
CA ARG A 22 0.02 -7.75 0.36
C ARG A 22 -0.96 -6.63 0.05
N LEU A 23 -1.11 -5.72 0.99
CA LEU A 23 -1.94 -4.53 0.86
C LEU A 23 -1.13 -3.39 0.29
N VAL A 24 -1.66 -2.70 -0.70
CA VAL A 24 -1.11 -1.44 -1.20
C VAL A 24 -2.08 -0.33 -0.85
N TYR A 25 -1.62 0.65 -0.10
CA TYR A 25 -2.41 1.76 0.41
C TYR A 25 -1.64 3.06 0.33
N GLN A 26 -2.33 4.20 0.29
CA GLN A 26 -1.75 5.53 0.38
C GLN A 26 -2.23 6.21 1.65
N VAL A 27 -1.34 6.94 2.32
CA VAL A 27 -1.67 7.72 3.51
C VAL A 27 -1.76 9.19 3.14
N TYR A 28 -2.91 9.81 3.41
CA TYR A 28 -3.10 11.26 3.34
C TYR A 28 -3.05 11.80 4.77
N GLU A 29 -1.88 12.29 5.20
CA GLU A 29 -1.65 12.70 6.59
C GLU A 29 -2.51 13.89 7.01
N GLU A 30 -2.70 14.88 6.12
CA GLU A 30 -3.51 16.07 6.36
C GLU A 30 -4.99 15.72 6.62
N GLU A 31 -5.53 14.80 5.82
CA GLU A 31 -6.92 14.33 5.94
C GLU A 31 -7.07 13.20 6.97
N ARG A 32 -5.96 12.65 7.47
CA ARG A 32 -5.91 11.41 8.29
C ARG A 32 -6.67 10.24 7.65
N VAL A 33 -6.62 10.16 6.32
CA VAL A 33 -7.30 9.13 5.53
C VAL A 33 -6.28 8.13 4.99
N VAL A 34 -6.62 6.84 5.09
CA VAL A 34 -5.88 5.76 4.42
C VAL A 34 -6.68 5.26 3.24
N LYS A 35 -6.18 5.49 2.02
CA LYS A 35 -6.80 5.02 0.79
C LYS A 35 -6.24 3.67 0.41
N ILE A 36 -7.09 2.65 0.39
CA ILE A 36 -6.70 1.33 -0.10
C ILE A 36 -6.77 1.33 -1.62
N ILE A 37 -5.65 1.00 -2.27
CA ILE A 37 -5.56 0.97 -3.75
C ILE A 37 -5.89 -0.44 -4.24
N ARG A 38 -5.24 -1.45 -3.65
CA ARG A 38 -5.40 -2.85 -4.06
C ARG A 38 -4.94 -3.82 -2.97
N LEU A 39 -5.51 -5.01 -2.98
CA LEU A 39 -5.09 -6.16 -2.18
C LEU A 39 -4.52 -7.23 -3.14
N TRP A 40 -3.23 -7.53 -3.01
CA TRP A 40 -2.59 -8.61 -3.75
C TRP A 40 -2.75 -9.91 -2.98
N THR A 41 -3.49 -10.84 -3.55
CA THR A 41 -3.48 -12.25 -3.18
C THR A 41 -2.39 -12.92 -4.02
N HIS A 42 -1.42 -13.55 -3.38
CA HIS A 42 -0.52 -14.46 -4.10
C HIS A 42 -1.26 -15.78 -4.27
N TYR A 43 -1.44 -16.17 -5.53
CA TYR A 43 -2.26 -17.28 -6.08
C TYR A 43 -3.76 -16.96 -6.26
N GLU A 44 -4.19 -16.96 -7.54
CA GLU A 44 -5.48 -17.56 -7.93
C GLU A 44 -5.43 -19.07 -7.72
#